data_AF-A0A3B8ZIP0-F1
#
_entry.id   AF-A0A3B8ZIP0-F1
#
_cell.length_a   1.000
_cell.length_b   1.000
_cell.length_c   1.000
_cell.angle_alpha   90.00
_cell.angle_beta   90.00
_cell.angle_gamma   90.00
#
_symmetry.space_group_name_H-M   'P 1'
#
loop_
_entity.id
_entity.type
_entity.pdbx_description
1 polymer ?
#
loop_
_entity_poly.entity_id
_entity_poly.type
_entity_poly.pdbx_seq_one_letter_code
_entity_poly.pdbx_strand_id
1 'polypeptide(L)' 'MQITSIETFPTRIPIKPERRMISALGRHDVSDYLLVRVETNEGVCGVGEATVTPCWSGETVWGAHALIRD' A
#
# COMPACT_ATOMS: atom_id res chain seq x y z
N MET A 1 0.12 14.69 21.54
CA MET A 1 -0.09 14.18 20.18
C MET A 1 -0.85 12.87 20.23
N GLN A 2 -2.05 12.82 19.62
CA GLN A 2 -2.92 11.63 19.54
C GLN A 2 -3.45 11.46 18.11
N ILE A 3 -3.55 10.23 17.63
CA ILE A 3 -4.15 9.90 16.32
C ILE A 3 -5.68 10.06 16.41
N THR A 4 -6.29 10.70 15.41
CA THR A 4 -7.74 10.97 15.35
C THR A 4 -8.44 10.24 14.21
N SER A 5 -7.74 9.95 13.12
CA SER A 5 -8.29 9.20 12.00
C SER A 5 -7.18 8.42 11.28
N ILE A 6 -7.56 7.30 10.67
CA ILE A 6 -6.73 6.54 9.74
C ILE A 6 -7.60 6.24 8.52
N GLU A 7 -7.17 6.70 7.35
CA GLU A 7 -7.82 6.44 6.07
C GLU A 7 -6.89 5.63 5.19
N THR A 8 -7.47 4.77 4.34
CA THR A 8 -6.71 3.92 3.43
C THR A 8 -7.20 4.06 2.00
N PHE A 9 -6.25 4.04 1.05
CA PHE A 9 -6.51 4.27 -0.37
C PHE A 9 -5.84 3.16 -1.20
N PRO A 10 -6.60 2.11 -1.57
CA PRO A 10 -6.10 1.09 -2.49
C PRO A 10 -5.74 1.73 -3.83
N THR A 11 -4.49 1.59 -4.24
CA THR A 11 -3.94 2.33 -5.39
C THR A 11 -3.21 1.37 -6.33
N ARG A 12 -3.62 1.39 -7.60
CA ARG A 12 -3.00 0.60 -8.67
C ARG A 12 -2.09 1.48 -9.51
N ILE A 13 -0.80 1.16 -9.54
CA ILE A 13 0.22 1.93 -10.25
C ILE A 13 0.83 1.05 -11.36
N PRO A 14 0.75 1.43 -12.64
CA PRO A 14 1.42 0.70 -13.71
C PRO A 14 2.94 0.88 -13.63
N ILE A 15 3.68 -0.20 -13.82
CA ILE A 15 5.14 -0.15 -13.85
C ILE A 15 5.62 0.13 -15.27
N LYS A 16 6.60 1.03 -15.37
CA LYS A 16 7.25 1.31 -16.65
C LYS A 16 7.86 0.02 -17.22
N PRO A 17 7.59 -0.34 -18.49
CA PRO A 17 8.11 -1.54 -19.13
C PRO A 17 9.59 -1.84 -18.89
N GLU A 18 10.42 -0.80 -18.89
CA GLU A 18 11.87 -0.85 -18.74
C GLU A 18 12.35 -0.91 -17.27
N ARG A 19 11.44 -0.79 -16.29
CA ARG A 19 11.73 -0.87 -14.84
C ARG A 19 11.06 -2.05 -14.15
N ARG A 20 10.33 -2.89 -14.89
CA ARG A 20 9.60 -4.02 -14.31
C ARG A 20 10.54 -5.10 -13.81
N MET A 21 10.20 -5.70 -12.67
CA MET A 21 10.86 -6.91 -12.20
C MET A 21 10.36 -8.11 -13.01
N ILE A 22 11.29 -8.91 -13.54
CA ILE A 22 11.02 -10.20 -14.19
C ILE A 22 11.84 -11.24 -13.46
N SER A 23 11.18 -12.20 -12.82
CA SER A 23 11.83 -13.25 -12.03
C SER A 23 11.20 -14.63 -12.33
N ALA A 24 11.71 -15.67 -11.67
CA ALA A 24 11.13 -17.01 -11.77
C ALA A 24 9.67 -17.08 -11.30
N LEU A 25 9.21 -16.10 -10.50
CA LEU A 25 7.84 -15.99 -10.01
C LEU A 25 6.94 -15.14 -10.93
N GLY A 26 7.44 -14.75 -12.10
CA GLY A 26 6.68 -14.03 -13.12
C GLY A 26 7.12 -12.58 -13.29
N ARG A 27 6.18 -11.75 -13.77
CA ARG A 27 6.42 -10.38 -14.19
C ARG A 27 5.57 -9.42 -13.37
N HIS A 28 6.21 -8.41 -12.78
CA HIS A 28 5.55 -7.37 -11.99
C HIS A 28 5.15 -6.18 -12.87
N ASP A 29 3.95 -6.24 -13.46
CA ASP A 29 3.45 -5.22 -14.39
C ASP A 29 2.69 -4.07 -13.70
N VAL A 30 2.07 -4.35 -12.55
CA VAL A 30 1.31 -3.39 -11.75
C VAL A 30 1.64 -3.56 -10.28
N SER A 31 1.74 -2.44 -9.56
CA SER A 31 1.76 -2.43 -8.11
C SER A 31 0.37 -2.14 -7.59
N ASP A 32 -0.18 -3.07 -6.81
CA ASP A 32 -1.39 -2.86 -6.03
C ASP A 32 -0.96 -2.54 -4.59
N TYR A 33 -0.79 -1.26 -4.26
CA TYR A 33 -0.34 -0.79 -2.94
C TYR A 33 -1.49 -0.14 -2.17
N LEU A 34 -1.27 0.06 -0.86
CA LEU A 34 -2.21 0.77 0.00
C LEU A 34 -1.55 2.03 0.54
N LEU A 35 -2.06 3.21 0.17
CA LEU A 35 -1.68 4.44 0.85
C LEU A 35 -2.49 4.59 2.13
N VAL A 36 -1.86 5.12 3.16
CA VAL A 36 -2.47 5.36 4.47
C VAL A 36 -2.30 6.83 4.84
N ARG A 37 -3.38 7.50 5.20
CA ARG A 37 -3.36 8.85 5.77
C ARG A 37 -3.70 8.76 7.25
N VAL A 38 -2.88 9.38 8.09
CA VAL A 38 -3.08 9.44 9.54
C VAL A 38 -3.18 10.89 9.96
N GLU A 39 -4.27 11.25 10.62
CA GLU A 39 -4.46 12.60 11.16
C GLU A 39 -4.34 12.59 12.68
N THR A 40 -3.94 13.72 13.25
CA THR A 40 -3.79 13.89 14.71
C THR A 40 -4.63 15.06 15.23
N ASN A 41 -4.89 15.05 16.53
CA ASN A 41 -5.60 16.13 17.22
C ASN A 41 -4.82 17.47 17.27
N GLU A 42 -3.55 17.47 16.86
CA GLU A 42 -2.72 18.67 16.75
C GLU A 42 -2.68 19.22 15.31
N GLY A 43 -3.49 18.68 14.39
CA GLY A 43 -3.56 19.13 12.99
C GLY A 43 -2.41 18.64 12.11
N VAL A 44 -1.54 17.75 12.63
CA VAL A 44 -0.49 17.10 11.84
C VAL A 44 -1.08 15.93 11.06
N CYS A 45 -0.73 15.86 9.78
CA CYS A 45 -1.10 14.79 8.86
C CYS A 45 0.14 14.04 8.38
N GLY A 46 0.11 12.71 8.51
CA GLY A 46 1.15 11.81 8.00
C GLY A 46 0.62 10.93 6.87
N VAL A 47 1.49 10.57 5.93
CA VAL A 47 1.17 9.63 4.84
C VAL A 47 2.18 8.48 4.87
N GLY A 48 1.67 7.25 4.78
CA GLY A 48 2.45 6.03 4.67
C GLY A 48 2.01 5.18 3.48
N GLU A 49 2.84 4.19 3.13
CA GLU A 49 2.55 3.22 2.07
C GLU A 49 2.78 1.80 2.61
N ALA A 50 1.84 0.89 2.33
CA ALA A 50 2.07 -0.55 2.43
C ALA A 50 2.39 -1.12 1.04
N THR A 51 3.66 -1.44 0.82
CA THR A 51 4.21 -2.04 -0.41
C THR A 51 3.98 -3.56 -0.41
N VAL A 52 2.73 -3.99 -0.49
CA VAL A 52 2.35 -5.42 -0.49
C VAL A 52 2.65 -6.08 -1.83
N THR A 53 3.17 -7.32 -1.80
CA THR A 53 3.50 -8.07 -3.02
C THR A 53 3.15 -9.55 -2.84
N PRO A 54 2.06 -10.05 -3.47
CA PRO A 54 1.57 -11.42 -3.24
C PRO A 54 2.62 -12.51 -3.50
N CYS A 55 3.42 -12.35 -4.55
CA CYS A 55 4.46 -13.32 -4.92
C CYS A 55 5.74 -13.22 -4.07
N TRP A 56 5.83 -12.28 -3.12
CA TRP A 56 7.00 -12.08 -2.28
C TRP A 56 6.69 -12.24 -0.79
N SER A 57 5.76 -11.44 -0.26
CA SER A 57 5.37 -11.48 1.15
C SER A 57 4.09 -12.27 1.41
N GLY A 58 3.35 -12.66 0.37
CA GLY A 58 2.02 -13.28 0.50
C GLY A 58 0.90 -12.30 0.86
N GLU A 59 1.23 -11.03 1.13
CA GLU A 59 0.26 -9.98 1.45
C GLU A 59 -0.44 -9.47 0.19
N THR A 60 -1.68 -9.00 0.35
CA THR A 60 -2.48 -8.40 -0.73
C THR A 60 -2.98 -7.03 -0.32
N VAL A 61 -3.27 -6.14 -1.29
CA VAL A 61 -3.81 -4.80 -1.01
C VAL A 61 -5.12 -4.86 -0.23
N TRP A 62 -5.95 -5.86 -0.52
CA TRP A 62 -7.23 -6.06 0.16
C TRP A 62 -7.06 -6.65 1.56
N GLY A 63 -6.09 -7.54 1.75
CA GLY A 63 -5.71 -8.05 3.07
C GLY A 63 -5.21 -6.93 3.98
N ALA A 64 -4.30 -6.09 3.48
CA ALA A 64 -3.82 -4.93 4.22
C ALA A 64 -4.94 -3.91 4.49
N HIS A 65 -5.82 -3.65 3.52
CA HIS A 65 -6.96 -2.75 3.69
C HIS A 65 -7.92 -3.22 4.78
N ALA A 66 -8.25 -4.52 4.81
CA ALA A 66 -9.10 -5.11 5.83
C ALA A 66 -8.47 -5.00 7.23
N LEU A 67 -7.18 -5.37 7.36
CA LEU A 67 -6.46 -5.33 8.64
C LEU A 67 -6.36 -3.94 9.27
N ILE A 68 -6.40 -2.86 8.48
CA ILE A 68 -6.36 -1.48 9.00
C ILE A 68 -7.76 -0.97 9.39
N ARG A 69 -8.82 -1.56 8.83
CA ARG A 69 -10.21 -1.11 9.08
C ARG A 69 -10.92 -1.88 10.19
N ASP A 70 -10.47 -3.09 10.49
CA ASP A 70 -10.94 -3.93 11.60
C ASP A 70 -10.32 -3.49 12.94
#